data_AF-A0A1F9JGF6-F1
#
_entry.id   AF-A0A1F9JGF6-F1
#
_cell.length_a   1.000
_cell.length_b   1.000
_cell.length_c   1.000
_cell.angle_alpha   90.00
_cell.angle_beta   90.00
_cell.angle_gamma   90.00
#
_symmetry.space_group_name_H-M   'P 1'
#
loop_
_entity.id
_entity.type
_entity.pdbx_description
1 polymer ?
#
loop_
_entity_poly.entity_id
_entity_poly.type
_entity_poly.pdbx_seq_one_letter_code
_entity_poly.pdbx_strand_id
1 'polypeptide(L)'
;MKKVKTKRKQQDAVRGGSSLGTFSRKVPALARAQRVTERASHFGFDWPEPGPVWGKIEEELGELKSAVAAGDEGRVKEEMGDLLFSLVNLSRFLELEAEEALSQTIDRFLKRFSHIETKIRERGKTLAEASLEEMDLLWEEAKRMAGKI
;
A
#
# COMPACT_ATOMS: atom_id res chain seq x y z
N MET A 1 -38.22 25.00 15.44
CA MET A 1 -37.91 25.88 14.29
C MET A 1 -36.45 26.32 14.37
N LYS A 2 -35.61 25.83 13.46
CA LYS A 2 -34.47 26.53 12.81
C LYS A 2 -33.98 25.59 11.70
N LYS A 3 -34.43 25.90 10.48
CA LYS A 3 -33.99 25.27 9.22
C LYS A 3 -32.73 25.99 8.71
N VAL A 4 -32.12 25.38 7.68
CA VAL A 4 -31.21 25.96 6.66
C VAL A 4 -29.73 25.98 7.12
N LYS A 5 -28.75 25.26 6.54
CA LYS A 5 -28.44 24.94 5.13
C LYS A 5 -27.61 23.63 5.00
N THR A 6 -28.23 22.52 4.60
CA THR A 6 -27.50 21.38 3.99
C THR A 6 -28.22 20.98 2.69
N LYS A 7 -28.30 21.94 1.77
CA LYS A 7 -28.77 21.76 0.39
C LYS A 7 -27.81 22.51 -0.51
N ARG A 8 -26.68 21.89 -0.85
CA ARG A 8 -25.79 22.24 -1.99
C ARG A 8 -24.61 21.25 -2.03
N LYS A 9 -24.87 20.05 -2.56
CA LYS A 9 -23.93 19.15 -3.28
C LYS A 9 -24.57 17.79 -3.65
N GLN A 10 -25.89 17.78 -3.88
CA GLN A 10 -26.61 16.67 -4.54
C GLN A 10 -27.26 17.21 -5.81
N GLN A 11 -26.45 17.75 -6.71
CA GLN A 11 -26.85 18.07 -8.09
C GLN A 11 -25.60 17.93 -8.96
N ASP A 12 -25.19 16.69 -9.20
CA ASP A 12 -24.37 16.27 -10.36
C ASP A 12 -24.56 14.76 -10.62
N ALA A 13 -25.71 14.23 -10.24
CA ALA A 13 -26.10 12.85 -10.52
C ALA A 13 -27.07 12.79 -11.71
N VAL A 14 -26.71 13.37 -12.88
CA VAL A 14 -27.38 13.06 -14.15
C VAL A 14 -26.41 13.28 -15.33
N ARG A 15 -25.72 12.21 -15.75
CA ARG A 15 -25.32 11.89 -17.14
C ARG A 15 -24.45 10.62 -17.13
N GLY A 16 -25.08 9.43 -17.02
CA GLY A 16 -24.48 8.13 -17.38
C GLY A 16 -23.13 7.72 -16.77
N GLY A 17 -22.65 8.38 -15.72
CA GLY A 17 -21.34 8.14 -15.12
C GLY A 17 -21.43 7.46 -13.75
N SER A 18 -20.35 6.76 -13.36
CA SER A 18 -20.21 6.15 -12.03
C SER A 18 -20.39 7.18 -10.90
N SER A 19 -21.07 6.79 -9.82
CA SER A 19 -21.22 7.62 -8.60
C SER A 19 -19.87 8.00 -7.98
N LEU A 20 -18.87 7.14 -8.14
CA LEU A 20 -17.50 7.37 -7.71
C LEU A 20 -16.73 8.32 -8.65
N GLY A 21 -17.31 8.69 -9.79
CA GLY A 21 -16.66 9.50 -10.82
C GLY A 21 -15.60 8.73 -11.60
N THR A 22 -14.75 9.45 -12.33
CA THR A 22 -13.68 8.88 -13.15
C THR A 22 -12.33 9.09 -12.48
N PHE A 23 -11.52 8.04 -12.38
CA PHE A 23 -10.16 8.11 -11.87
C PHE A 23 -9.16 7.94 -13.00
N SER A 24 -8.20 8.87 -13.11
CA SER A 24 -7.18 8.80 -14.15
C SER A 24 -6.25 7.60 -13.95
N ARG A 25 -6.01 6.85 -15.02
CA ARG A 25 -5.03 5.75 -15.02
C ARG A 25 -3.57 6.22 -14.89
N LYS A 26 -3.31 7.51 -15.09
CA LYS A 26 -1.97 8.13 -14.92
C LYS A 26 -1.59 8.34 -13.45
N VAL A 27 -2.57 8.29 -12.54
CA VAL A 27 -2.31 8.35 -11.10
C VAL A 27 -1.78 6.98 -10.66
N PRO A 28 -0.72 6.94 -9.82
CA PRO A 28 -0.22 5.70 -9.23
C PRO A 28 -1.32 4.86 -8.58
N ALA A 29 -1.16 3.54 -8.59
CA ALA A 29 -2.21 2.62 -8.21
C ALA A 29 -2.65 2.77 -6.74
N LEU A 30 -1.71 2.98 -5.80
CA LEU A 30 -2.04 3.13 -4.38
C LEU A 30 -2.76 4.45 -4.13
N ALA A 31 -2.23 5.55 -4.65
CA ALA A 31 -2.90 6.85 -4.58
C ALA A 31 -4.30 6.82 -5.23
N ARG A 32 -4.47 6.08 -6.33
CA ARG A 32 -5.77 5.90 -6.96
C ARG A 32 -6.72 5.08 -6.08
N ALA A 33 -6.27 3.96 -5.52
CA ALA A 33 -7.07 3.13 -4.62
C ALA A 33 -7.51 3.92 -3.38
N GLN A 34 -6.60 4.71 -2.79
CA GLN A 34 -6.90 5.57 -1.64
C GLN A 34 -8.03 6.56 -1.97
N ARG A 35 -7.95 7.26 -3.11
CA ARG A 35 -9.02 8.17 -3.57
C ARG A 35 -10.34 7.46 -3.85
N VAL A 36 -10.31 6.21 -4.34
CA VAL A 36 -11.53 5.42 -4.54
C VAL A 36 -12.20 5.13 -3.20
N THR A 37 -11.45 4.62 -2.22
CA THR A 37 -11.98 4.29 -0.89
C THR A 37 -12.48 5.54 -0.14
N GLU A 38 -11.75 6.65 -0.21
CA GLU A 38 -12.17 7.94 0.34
C GLU A 38 -13.44 8.47 -0.33
N ARG A 39 -13.59 8.28 -1.65
CA ARG A 39 -14.82 8.69 -2.30
C ARG A 39 -16.00 7.79 -1.97
N ALA A 40 -15.77 6.48 -1.84
CA ALA A 40 -16.80 5.53 -1.43
C ALA A 40 -17.32 5.84 -0.03
N SER A 41 -16.45 6.25 0.90
CA SER A 41 -16.85 6.59 2.27
C SER A 41 -17.81 7.78 2.36
N HIS A 42 -17.68 8.76 1.46
CA HIS A 42 -18.62 9.88 1.37
C HIS A 42 -20.07 9.46 1.04
N PHE A 43 -20.26 8.26 0.48
CA PHE A 43 -21.59 7.68 0.25
C PHE A 43 -22.05 6.75 1.38
N GLY A 44 -21.31 6.69 2.49
CA GLY A 44 -21.59 5.78 3.61
C GLY A 44 -21.11 4.35 3.35
N PHE A 45 -20.37 4.11 2.27
CA PHE A 45 -19.69 2.82 2.04
C PHE A 45 -18.33 2.86 2.76
N ASP A 46 -18.39 2.85 4.09
CA ASP A 46 -17.21 2.85 4.95
C ASP A 46 -17.44 2.06 6.22
N TRP A 47 -16.35 1.68 6.88
CA TRP A 47 -16.38 1.10 8.21
C TRP A 47 -16.38 2.21 9.28
N PRO A 48 -17.14 2.05 10.38
CA PRO A 48 -17.21 3.08 11.43
C PRO A 48 -15.93 3.16 12.27
N GLU A 49 -15.10 2.11 12.26
CA GLU A 49 -13.85 2.01 13.01
C GLU A 49 -12.83 1.15 12.24
N PRO A 50 -11.52 1.21 12.58
CA PRO A 50 -10.49 0.43 11.88
C PRO A 50 -10.58 -1.10 12.08
N GLY A 51 -11.24 -1.56 13.14
CA GLY A 51 -11.34 -3.00 13.50
C GLY A 51 -11.78 -3.91 12.35
N PRO A 52 -12.90 -3.61 11.68
CA PRO A 52 -13.35 -4.33 10.48
C PRO A 52 -12.35 -4.40 9.32
N VAL A 53 -11.44 -3.41 9.19
CA VAL A 53 -10.43 -3.41 8.12
C VAL A 53 -9.38 -4.49 8.35
N TRP A 54 -9.00 -4.74 9.60
CA TRP A 54 -8.08 -5.83 9.94
C TRP A 54 -8.69 -7.20 9.59
N GLY A 55 -9.97 -7.40 9.90
CA GLY A 55 -10.68 -8.62 9.51
C GLY A 55 -10.67 -8.85 8.00
N LYS A 56 -10.87 -7.78 7.21
CA LYS A 56 -10.76 -7.89 5.74
C LYS A 56 -9.34 -8.23 5.29
N ILE A 57 -8.31 -7.61 5.87
CA ILE A 57 -6.91 -7.96 5.56
C ILE A 57 -6.62 -9.44 5.85
N GLU A 58 -7.13 -9.98 6.96
CA GLU A 58 -6.96 -11.39 7.31
C GLU A 58 -7.70 -12.32 6.34
N GLU A 59 -8.90 -11.94 5.92
CA GLU A 59 -9.69 -12.63 4.88
C GLU A 59 -8.94 -12.71 3.56
N GLU A 60 -8.52 -11.56 3.00
CA GLU A 60 -7.79 -11.49 1.72
C GLU A 60 -6.45 -12.26 1.78
N LEU A 61 -5.76 -12.20 2.92
CA LEU A 61 -4.53 -12.98 3.13
C LEU A 61 -4.82 -14.49 3.13
N GLY A 62 -5.96 -14.91 3.67
CA GLY A 62 -6.41 -16.30 3.66
C GLY A 62 -6.75 -16.79 2.24
N GLU A 63 -7.46 -15.95 1.48
CA GLU A 63 -7.80 -16.24 0.08
C GLU A 63 -6.54 -16.32 -0.79
N LEU A 64 -5.60 -15.38 -0.65
CA LEU A 64 -4.31 -15.42 -1.34
C LEU A 64 -3.52 -16.70 -1.03
N LYS A 65 -3.42 -17.09 0.24
CA LYS A 65 -2.74 -18.35 0.64
C LYS A 65 -3.40 -19.57 0.00
N SER A 66 -4.73 -19.58 -0.04
CA SER A 66 -5.50 -20.67 -0.64
C SER A 66 -5.28 -20.76 -2.15
N ALA A 67 -5.29 -19.62 -2.85
CA ALA A 67 -5.01 -19.53 -4.28
C ALA A 67 -3.59 -20.01 -4.62
N VAL A 68 -2.58 -19.60 -3.84
CA VAL A 68 -1.20 -20.06 -4.00
C VAL A 68 -1.10 -21.57 -3.80
N ALA A 69 -1.72 -22.12 -2.75
CA ALA A 69 -1.71 -23.56 -2.48
C ALA A 69 -2.40 -24.37 -3.58
N ALA A 70 -3.42 -23.81 -4.23
CA ALA A 70 -4.12 -24.43 -5.35
C ALA A 70 -3.38 -24.31 -6.70
N GLY A 71 -2.32 -23.49 -6.79
CA GLY A 71 -1.64 -23.20 -8.06
C GLY A 71 -2.49 -22.41 -9.06
N ASP A 72 -3.52 -21.69 -8.57
CA ASP A 72 -4.41 -20.90 -9.41
C ASP A 72 -3.81 -19.50 -9.63
N GLU A 73 -2.98 -19.36 -10.67
CA GLU A 73 -2.31 -18.10 -11.01
C GLU A 73 -3.29 -16.93 -11.24
N GLY A 74 -4.49 -17.23 -11.74
CA GLY A 74 -5.54 -16.24 -11.99
C GLY A 74 -6.02 -15.64 -10.67
N ARG A 75 -6.42 -16.50 -9.73
CA ARG A 75 -6.80 -16.06 -8.38
C ARG A 75 -5.65 -15.43 -7.63
N VAL A 76 -4.43 -15.96 -7.70
CA VAL A 76 -3.28 -15.37 -6.98
C VAL A 76 -3.11 -13.88 -7.31
N LYS A 77 -3.32 -13.50 -8.57
CA LYS A 77 -3.24 -12.09 -8.97
C LYS A 77 -4.41 -11.26 -8.45
N GLU A 78 -5.62 -11.81 -8.43
CA GLU A 78 -6.83 -11.18 -7.90
C GLU A 78 -6.69 -10.94 -6.40
N GLU A 79 -6.44 -11.99 -5.61
CA GLU A 79 -6.34 -11.89 -4.15
C GLU A 79 -5.16 -11.01 -3.70
N MET A 80 -4.04 -11.01 -4.45
CA MET A 80 -2.94 -10.07 -4.19
C MET A 80 -3.39 -8.62 -4.39
N GLY A 81 -4.20 -8.36 -5.40
CA GLY A 81 -4.80 -7.05 -5.65
C GLY A 81 -5.70 -6.60 -4.50
N ASP A 82 -6.56 -7.49 -4.03
CA ASP A 82 -7.52 -7.20 -2.96
C ASP A 82 -6.84 -7.04 -1.60
N LEU A 83 -5.79 -7.82 -1.31
CA LEU A 83 -4.94 -7.60 -0.15
C LEU A 83 -4.25 -6.22 -0.18
N LEU A 84 -3.66 -5.84 -1.32
CA LEU A 84 -3.06 -4.52 -1.49
C LEU A 84 -4.09 -3.39 -1.33
N PHE A 85 -5.29 -3.57 -1.89
CA PHE A 85 -6.38 -2.62 -1.76
C PHE A 85 -6.84 -2.46 -0.30
N SER A 86 -6.93 -3.56 0.43
CA SER A 86 -7.26 -3.58 1.87
C SER A 86 -6.21 -2.86 2.71
N LEU A 87 -4.91 -3.03 2.40
CA LEU A 87 -3.81 -2.29 3.05
C LEU A 87 -3.87 -0.78 2.76
N VAL A 88 -4.23 -0.38 1.54
CA VAL A 88 -4.46 1.04 1.20
C VAL A 88 -5.65 1.59 2.00
N ASN A 89 -6.72 0.82 2.12
CA ASN A 89 -7.87 1.24 2.92
C ASN A 89 -7.49 1.41 4.41
N LEU A 90 -6.67 0.51 4.96
CA LEU A 90 -6.12 0.67 6.31
C LEU A 90 -5.28 1.94 6.44
N SER A 91 -4.44 2.24 5.45
CA SER A 91 -3.64 3.48 5.44
C SER A 91 -4.52 4.72 5.56
N ARG A 92 -5.66 4.74 4.85
CA ARG A 92 -6.66 5.82 4.97
C ARG A 92 -7.22 5.93 6.38
N PHE A 93 -7.57 4.82 7.04
CA PHE A 93 -8.06 4.82 8.43
C PHE A 93 -7.01 5.29 9.44
N LEU A 94 -5.74 5.07 9.15
CA LEU A 94 -4.61 5.53 9.96
C LEU A 94 -4.19 6.96 9.61
N GLU A 95 -4.92 7.65 8.73
CA GLU A 95 -4.60 9.00 8.24
C GLU A 95 -3.20 9.09 7.59
N LEU A 96 -2.81 8.02 6.88
CA LEU A 96 -1.54 7.90 6.15
C LEU A 96 -1.77 7.92 4.64
N GLU A 97 -0.87 8.58 3.91
CA GLU A 97 -0.80 8.48 2.44
C GLU A 97 -0.04 7.20 2.04
N ALA A 98 -0.77 6.21 1.50
CA ALA A 98 -0.23 4.88 1.19
C ALA A 98 0.93 4.94 0.19
N GLU A 99 0.80 5.78 -0.84
CA GLU A 99 1.85 5.99 -1.86
C GLU A 99 3.13 6.55 -1.24
N GLU A 100 3.00 7.53 -0.33
CA GLU A 100 4.15 8.13 0.35
C GLU A 100 4.79 7.12 1.32
N ALA A 101 3.99 6.41 2.10
CA ALA A 101 4.49 5.40 3.05
C ALA A 101 5.31 4.30 2.35
N LEU A 102 4.85 3.83 1.19
CA LEU A 102 5.60 2.88 0.38
C LEU A 102 6.85 3.51 -0.23
N SER A 103 6.75 4.72 -0.79
CA SER A 103 7.88 5.46 -1.37
C SER A 103 9.02 5.62 -0.35
N GLN A 104 8.72 6.05 0.87
CA GLN A 104 9.70 6.16 1.95
C GLN A 104 10.32 4.81 2.34
N THR A 105 9.57 3.72 2.22
CA THR A 105 10.07 2.36 2.47
C THR A 105 11.06 1.93 1.39
N ILE A 106 10.75 2.22 0.13
CA ILE A 106 11.64 1.97 -1.01
C ILE A 106 12.93 2.79 -0.87
N ASP A 107 12.83 4.08 -0.54
CA ASP A 107 14.01 4.94 -0.32
C ASP A 107 14.94 4.39 0.77
N ARG A 108 14.38 3.88 1.86
CA ARG A 108 15.17 3.23 2.93
C ARG A 108 15.84 1.96 2.42
N PHE A 109 15.14 1.15 1.64
CA PHE A 109 15.71 -0.06 1.05
C PHE A 109 16.90 0.29 0.14
N LEU A 110 16.71 1.25 -0.78
CA LEU A 110 17.75 1.69 -1.72
C LEU A 110 18.99 2.24 -1.01
N LYS A 111 18.80 3.07 0.03
CA LYS A 111 19.90 3.60 0.84
C LYS A 111 20.70 2.49 1.53
N ARG A 112 20.01 1.51 2.11
CA ARG A 112 20.66 0.37 2.78
C ARG A 112 21.39 -0.52 1.78
N PHE A 113 20.78 -0.80 0.64
CA PHE A 113 21.41 -1.61 -0.40
C PHE A 113 22.64 -0.93 -1.00
N SER A 114 22.58 0.39 -1.23
CA SER A 114 23.74 1.18 -1.69
C SER A 114 24.91 1.15 -0.69
N HIS A 115 24.62 1.09 0.61
CA HIS A 115 25.64 0.89 1.65
C HIS A 115 26.30 -0.49 1.52
N ILE A 116 25.51 -1.56 1.34
CA ILE A 116 26.03 -2.92 1.09
C ILE A 116 26.96 -2.93 -0.12
N GLU A 117 26.52 -2.38 -1.25
CA GLU A 117 27.32 -2.28 -2.47
C GLU A 117 28.64 -1.55 -2.26
N THR A 118 28.60 -0.44 -1.53
CA THR A 118 29.79 0.36 -1.24
C THR A 118 30.78 -0.42 -0.39
N LYS A 119 30.33 -1.07 0.68
CA LYS A 119 31.17 -1.85 1.59
C LYS A 119 31.77 -3.09 0.94
N ILE A 120 31.02 -3.78 0.08
CA ILE A 120 31.52 -4.92 -0.69
C ILE A 120 32.60 -4.46 -1.69
N ARG A 121 32.37 -3.33 -2.37
CA ARG A 121 33.34 -2.75 -3.30
C ARG A 121 34.63 -2.30 -2.58
N GLU A 122 34.52 -1.70 -1.40
CA GLU A 122 35.66 -1.33 -0.56
C GLU A 122 36.53 -2.56 -0.16
N ARG A 123 35.93 -3.75 -0.14
CA ARG A 123 36.63 -5.04 0.10
C ARG A 123 37.21 -5.65 -1.17
N GLY A 124 37.12 -4.96 -2.31
CA GLY A 124 37.61 -5.46 -3.60
C GLY A 124 36.77 -6.59 -4.19
N LYS A 125 35.54 -6.79 -3.71
CA LYS A 125 34.60 -7.81 -4.19
C LYS A 125 33.46 -7.18 -5.01
N THR A 126 32.77 -8.01 -5.76
CA THR A 126 31.47 -7.72 -6.38
C THR A 126 30.32 -8.28 -5.54
N LEU A 127 29.09 -7.81 -5.77
CA LEU A 127 27.90 -8.37 -5.10
C LEU A 127 27.73 -9.87 -5.36
N ALA A 128 28.08 -10.35 -6.57
CA ALA A 128 27.97 -11.77 -6.91
C ALA A 128 28.95 -12.66 -6.14
N GLU A 129 30.03 -12.08 -5.60
CA GLU A 129 31.05 -12.78 -4.80
C GLU A 129 30.80 -12.68 -3.30
N ALA A 130 29.84 -11.86 -2.87
CA ALA A 130 29.46 -11.74 -1.47
C ALA A 130 28.42 -12.80 -1.08
N SER A 131 28.54 -13.34 0.13
CA SER A 131 27.54 -14.26 0.66
C SER A 131 26.32 -13.50 1.19
N LEU A 132 25.18 -14.18 1.32
CA LEU A 132 23.99 -13.58 1.92
C LEU A 132 24.25 -13.15 3.36
N GLU A 133 25.03 -13.92 4.12
CA GLU A 133 25.43 -13.58 5.48
C GLU A 133 26.27 -12.30 5.52
N GLU A 134 27.18 -12.11 4.55
CA GLU A 134 27.96 -10.87 4.42
C GLU A 134 27.05 -9.67 4.11
N MET A 135 26.08 -9.84 3.21
CA MET A 135 25.09 -8.80 2.89
C MET A 135 24.19 -8.47 4.07
N ASP A 136 23.74 -9.48 4.84
CA ASP A 136 22.88 -9.31 6.01
C ASP A 136 23.60 -8.55 7.14
N LEU A 137 24.88 -8.84 7.37
CA LEU A 137 25.69 -8.09 8.35
C LEU A 137 25.80 -6.61 7.98
N LEU A 138 26.03 -6.31 6.69
CA LEU A 138 26.09 -4.95 6.16
C LEU A 138 24.72 -4.28 6.14
N TRP A 139 23.64 -5.04 5.96
CA TRP A 139 22.26 -4.55 6.06
C TRP A 139 21.96 -4.06 7.48
N GLU A 140 22.32 -4.86 8.49
CA GLU A 140 22.15 -4.49 9.90
C GLU A 140 23.06 -3.33 10.30
N GLU A 141 24.26 -3.21 9.72
CA GLU A 141 25.10 -2.01 9.84
C GLU A 141 24.37 -0.77 9.31
N ALA A 142 23.83 -0.83 8.10
CA ALA A 142 23.08 0.27 7.49
C ALA A 142 21.83 0.67 8.30
N LYS A 143 21.14 -0.30 8.92
CA LYS A 143 20.00 -0.03 9.83
C LYS A 143 20.43 0.78 11.04
N ARG A 144 21.53 0.38 11.71
CA ARG A 144 22.07 1.08 12.88
C ARG A 144 22.48 2.52 12.55
N MET A 145 23.13 2.75 11.40
CA MET A 145 23.50 4.10 10.95
C MET A 145 22.29 5.02 10.73
N ALA A 146 21.16 4.46 10.31
CA ALA A 146 19.92 5.19 10.07
C ALA A 146 19.05 5.41 11.33
N GLY A 147 19.54 5.04 12.52
CA GLY A 147 18.81 5.23 13.79
C GLY A 147 17.58 4.33 13.97
N LYS A 148 17.46 3.25 13.19
CA LYS A 148 16.45 2.20 13.41
C LYS A 148 17.15 0.96 13.96
N ILE A 149 16.99 0.71 15.25
CA ILE A 149 17.35 -0.57 15.90
C ILE A 149 16.27 -1.58 15.57
#